data_AF-A0A1Q5NG18-F1
#
_entry.id   AF-A0A1Q5NG18-F1
#
_cell.length_a   1.000
_cell.length_b   1.000
_cell.length_c   1.000
_cell.angle_alpha   90.00
_cell.angle_beta   90.00
_cell.angle_gamma   90.00
#
_symmetry.space_group_name_H-M   'P 1'
#
loop_
_entity.id
_entity.type
_entity.pdbx_description
1 polymer ?
#
loop_
_entity_poly.entity_id
_entity_poly.type
_entity_poly.pdbx_seq_one_letter_code
_entity_poly.pdbx_strand_id
1 'polypeptide(L)'
;MVLAAVTGSLLAGCSGVSDAAGCGPAPSAEVSQADLYGSYSGPHGARLDLTAVGGTSVTFSVKGWPTEDGPEILTEDVVPAFDGGGVWKLLNRPGEDGKVGLAFSGPDPSARRATVTELLVGKEDGHTVLFARLGDPDVCRTFGLTP
;
A
#
# COMPACT_ATOMS: atom_id res chain seq x y z
N MET A 1 1.45 56.16 34.60
CA MET A 1 1.81 54.78 35.00
C MET A 1 1.17 53.85 33.98
N VAL A 2 1.99 53.17 33.18
CA VAL A 2 1.58 52.35 32.03
C VAL A 2 1.29 50.93 32.52
N LEU A 3 0.23 50.29 32.04
CA LEU A 3 0.13 48.83 31.93
C LEU A 3 -0.78 48.48 30.74
N ALA A 4 -0.14 48.06 29.65
CA ALA A 4 -0.77 47.43 28.51
C ALA A 4 -0.94 45.93 28.80
N ALA A 5 -2.11 45.38 28.49
CA ALA A 5 -2.35 43.94 28.48
C ALA A 5 -2.82 43.54 27.08
N VAL A 6 -1.93 42.85 26.36
CA VAL A 6 -2.18 42.20 25.08
C VAL A 6 -2.45 40.73 25.39
N THR A 7 -3.67 40.28 25.12
CA THR A 7 -4.06 38.86 25.09
C THR A 7 -5.13 38.77 24.00
N GLY A 8 -4.96 38.09 22.87
CA GLY A 8 -4.19 36.90 22.59
C GLY A 8 -5.15 35.96 21.86
N SER A 9 -5.10 35.96 20.53
CA SER A 9 -6.01 35.25 19.62
C SER A 9 -6.07 33.76 19.93
N LEU A 10 -7.27 33.24 20.20
CA LEU A 10 -7.54 31.80 20.19
C LEU A 10 -7.91 31.39 18.77
N LEU A 11 -6.90 31.00 17.99
CA LEU A 11 -7.08 30.11 16.84
C LEU A 11 -7.59 28.78 17.39
N ALA A 12 -8.87 28.48 17.16
CA ALA A 12 -9.38 27.12 17.29
C ALA A 12 -8.72 26.27 16.19
N GLY A 13 -7.57 25.68 16.54
CA GLY A 13 -6.86 24.72 15.71
C GLY A 13 -7.76 23.52 15.44
N CYS A 14 -7.84 23.17 14.16
CA CYS A 14 -8.58 22.03 13.65
C CYS A 14 -8.23 20.75 14.43
N SER A 15 -9.24 20.11 15.01
CA SER A 15 -9.18 18.71 15.44
C SER A 15 -9.05 17.84 14.20
N GLY A 16 -7.82 17.65 13.73
CA GLY A 16 -7.47 16.85 12.57
C GLY A 16 -6.19 16.08 12.87
N VAL A 17 -6.26 15.16 13.82
CA VAL A 17 -5.28 14.09 13.93
C VAL A 17 -6.08 12.80 13.92
N SER A 18 -6.35 12.33 12.71
CA SER A 18 -6.67 10.92 12.50
C SER A 18 -5.41 10.15 12.89
N ASP A 19 -5.51 9.29 13.90
CA ASP A 19 -4.44 8.40 14.39
C ASP A 19 -4.07 7.30 13.37
N ALA A 20 -3.72 7.71 12.15
CA ALA A 20 -3.21 6.88 11.06
C ALA A 20 -2.09 7.58 10.25
N ALA A 21 -1.57 8.71 10.72
CA ALA A 21 -0.30 9.25 10.24
C ALA A 21 0.83 8.40 10.83
N GLY A 22 1.61 7.72 10.01
CA GLY A 22 2.84 7.13 10.51
C GLY A 22 3.71 6.55 9.42
N CYS A 23 3.23 5.52 8.74
CA CYS A 23 4.09 4.71 7.91
C CYS A 23 3.49 4.50 6.52
N GLY A 24 4.17 5.10 5.53
CA GLY A 24 3.85 5.02 4.12
C GLY A 24 3.22 6.30 3.55
N PRO A 25 2.91 6.29 2.24
CA PRO A 25 2.27 7.40 1.53
C PRO A 25 0.93 7.81 2.14
N ALA A 26 0.47 9.03 1.82
CA ALA A 26 -0.82 9.51 2.27
C ALA A 26 -1.94 8.58 1.76
N PRO A 27 -2.85 8.10 2.62
CA PRO A 27 -3.88 7.15 2.20
C PRO A 27 -4.82 7.79 1.17
N SER A 28 -5.26 6.98 0.21
CA SER A 28 -6.26 7.39 -0.78
C SER A 28 -7.58 6.69 -0.48
N ALA A 29 -8.59 7.45 -0.06
CA ALA A 29 -9.97 6.98 -0.08
C ALA A 29 -10.54 7.00 -1.51
N GLU A 30 -11.67 6.31 -1.72
CA GLU A 30 -12.47 6.39 -2.97
C GLU A 30 -11.74 5.94 -4.25
N VAL A 31 -10.94 4.88 -4.16
CA VAL A 31 -10.24 4.30 -5.31
C VAL A 31 -11.14 3.27 -6.03
N SER A 32 -11.23 3.35 -7.35
CA SER A 32 -11.88 2.34 -8.19
C SER A 32 -10.88 1.33 -8.75
N GLN A 33 -11.35 0.17 -9.23
CA GLN A 33 -10.47 -0.81 -9.89
C GLN A 33 -9.76 -0.20 -11.11
N ALA A 34 -10.43 0.71 -11.83
CA ALA A 34 -9.89 1.33 -13.02
C ALA A 34 -8.69 2.25 -12.72
N ASP A 35 -8.68 2.89 -11.55
CA ASP A 35 -7.60 3.77 -11.11
C ASP A 35 -6.32 3.01 -10.74
N LEU A 36 -6.42 1.69 -10.61
CA LEU A 36 -5.34 0.80 -10.19
C LEU A 36 -4.77 -0.04 -11.33
N TYR A 37 -5.36 -0.01 -12.52
CA TYR A 37 -4.78 -0.74 -13.65
C TYR A 37 -3.45 -0.13 -14.05
N GLY A 38 -2.45 -0.98 -14.24
CA GLY A 38 -1.10 -0.55 -14.57
C GLY A 38 -0.03 -1.53 -14.11
N SER A 39 1.21 -1.17 -14.41
CA SER A 39 2.41 -1.84 -13.92
C SER A 39 2.98 -1.05 -12.77
N TYR A 40 3.48 -1.73 -11.75
CA TYR A 40 4.14 -1.14 -10.60
C TYR A 40 5.48 -1.82 -10.37
N SER A 41 6.48 -1.03 -10.00
CA SER A 41 7.83 -1.48 -9.66
C SER A 41 8.08 -1.31 -8.16
N GLY A 42 8.73 -2.30 -7.56
CA GLY A 42 9.11 -2.31 -6.16
C GLY A 42 10.59 -2.61 -5.94
N PRO A 43 10.99 -2.73 -4.67
CA PRO A 43 12.34 -3.13 -4.27
C PRO A 43 12.79 -4.43 -4.93
N HIS A 44 14.10 -4.59 -5.09
CA HIS A 44 14.74 -5.84 -5.54
C HIS A 44 14.22 -6.39 -6.87
N GLY A 45 13.69 -5.52 -7.73
CA GLY A 45 13.16 -5.90 -9.03
C GLY A 45 11.76 -6.51 -8.99
N ALA A 46 11.08 -6.44 -7.85
CA ALA A 46 9.68 -6.83 -7.72
C ALA A 46 8.82 -6.00 -8.68
N ARG A 47 7.87 -6.66 -9.34
CA ARG A 47 6.88 -6.01 -10.21
C ARG A 47 5.51 -6.60 -9.98
N LEU A 48 4.49 -5.75 -10.12
CA LEU A 48 3.09 -6.11 -10.08
C LEU A 48 2.39 -5.48 -11.29
N ASP A 49 1.66 -6.27 -12.05
CA ASP A 49 0.77 -5.79 -13.10
C ASP A 49 -0.68 -6.06 -12.70
N LEU A 50 -1.52 -5.03 -12.66
CA LEU A 50 -2.96 -5.13 -12.41
C LEU A 50 -3.72 -4.90 -13.73
N THR A 51 -4.49 -5.90 -14.16
CA THR A 51 -5.14 -5.89 -15.47
C THR A 51 -6.64 -6.21 -15.40
N ALA A 52 -7.41 -5.59 -16.29
CA ALA A 52 -8.78 -5.96 -16.58
C ALA A 52 -8.83 -7.07 -17.63
N VAL A 53 -9.56 -8.15 -17.38
CA VAL A 53 -9.78 -9.24 -18.35
C VAL A 53 -11.17 -9.20 -18.99
N GLY A 54 -11.94 -8.15 -18.73
CA GLY A 54 -13.28 -7.90 -19.27
C GLY A 54 -14.41 -8.18 -18.26
N GLY A 55 -15.50 -7.42 -18.37
CA GLY A 55 -16.57 -7.44 -17.36
C GLY A 55 -16.07 -6.96 -16.00
N THR A 56 -16.45 -7.67 -14.93
CA THR A 56 -15.99 -7.39 -13.55
C THR A 56 -14.76 -8.22 -13.15
N SER A 57 -14.20 -8.97 -14.09
CA SER A 57 -13.08 -9.86 -13.82
C SER A 57 -11.76 -9.12 -13.94
N VAL A 58 -10.93 -9.24 -12.91
CA VAL A 58 -9.62 -8.59 -12.84
C VAL A 58 -8.54 -9.61 -12.45
N THR A 59 -7.37 -9.49 -13.06
CA THR A 59 -6.23 -10.39 -12.84
C THR A 59 -4.98 -9.60 -12.51
N PHE A 60 -4.01 -10.27 -11.91
CA PHE A 60 -2.69 -9.71 -11.69
C PHE A 60 -1.59 -10.71 -12.05
N SER A 61 -0.42 -10.18 -12.38
CA SER A 61 0.84 -10.93 -12.44
C SER A 61 1.89 -10.26 -11.59
N VAL A 62 2.81 -11.05 -11.05
CA VAL A 62 4.00 -10.56 -10.35
C VAL A 62 5.26 -11.17 -10.91
N LYS A 63 6.35 -10.42 -10.81
CA LYS A 63 7.70 -10.87 -11.10
C LYS A 63 8.62 -10.51 -9.96
N GLY A 64 9.53 -11.40 -9.57
CA GLY A 64 10.48 -11.14 -8.49
C GLY A 64 9.77 -10.78 -7.17
N TRP A 65 8.60 -11.37 -6.92
CA TRP A 65 7.79 -11.06 -5.75
C TRP A 65 8.34 -11.76 -4.52
N PRO A 66 8.42 -11.10 -3.35
CA PRO A 66 9.02 -11.70 -2.16
C PRO A 66 8.21 -12.92 -1.70
N THR A 67 8.86 -14.01 -1.30
CA THR A 67 8.16 -15.19 -0.75
C THR A 67 7.67 -14.99 0.68
N GLU A 68 8.04 -13.88 1.31
CA GLU A 68 7.71 -13.50 2.69
C GLU A 68 7.19 -12.04 2.77
N ASP A 69 6.68 -11.64 3.93
CA ASP A 69 6.10 -10.31 4.21
C ASP A 69 6.76 -9.61 5.41
N GLY A 70 7.88 -10.16 5.87
CA GLY A 70 8.72 -9.60 6.93
C GLY A 70 9.52 -8.38 6.46
N PRO A 71 10.03 -7.55 7.38
CA PRO A 71 10.86 -6.40 7.04
C PRO A 71 12.20 -6.75 6.38
N GLU A 72 12.64 -8.00 6.49
CA GLU A 72 13.88 -8.54 5.92
C GLU A 72 13.92 -8.39 4.39
N ILE A 73 12.75 -8.40 3.75
CA ILE A 73 12.61 -8.19 2.30
C ILE A 73 13.11 -6.82 1.84
N LEU A 74 13.34 -5.86 2.75
CA LEU A 74 13.89 -4.54 2.40
C LEU A 74 15.41 -4.48 2.54
N THR A 75 16.02 -5.38 3.30
CA THR A 75 17.43 -5.28 3.71
C THR A 75 18.36 -6.28 3.06
N GLU A 76 17.83 -7.39 2.53
CA GLU A 76 18.67 -8.42 1.91
C GLU A 76 18.98 -8.10 0.45
N ASP A 77 20.25 -8.29 0.05
CA ASP A 77 20.70 -8.11 -1.35
C ASP A 77 20.09 -9.17 -2.30
N VAL A 78 19.67 -10.31 -1.76
CA VAL A 78 19.01 -11.41 -2.49
C VAL A 78 17.86 -11.95 -1.65
N VAL A 79 16.67 -11.40 -1.86
CA VAL A 79 15.43 -11.89 -1.24
C VAL A 79 14.91 -13.09 -2.05
N PRO A 80 14.58 -14.24 -1.42
CA PRO A 80 13.88 -15.31 -2.11
C PRO A 80 12.59 -14.80 -2.76
N ALA A 81 12.48 -15.01 -4.08
CA ALA A 81 11.45 -14.40 -4.88
C ALA A 81 10.84 -15.39 -5.88
N PHE A 82 9.61 -15.11 -6.30
CA PHE A 82 8.88 -15.91 -7.27
C PHE A 82 8.14 -15.05 -8.30
N ASP A 83 7.82 -15.69 -9.42
CA ASP A 83 6.95 -15.15 -10.44
C ASP A 83 5.60 -15.86 -10.37
N GLY A 84 4.51 -15.14 -10.60
CA GLY A 84 3.18 -15.72 -10.45
C GLY A 84 2.06 -14.78 -10.86
N GLY A 85 0.84 -15.13 -10.46
CA GLY A 85 -0.33 -14.31 -10.74
C GLY A 85 -1.60 -14.93 -10.20
N GLY A 86 -2.71 -14.25 -10.42
CA GLY A 86 -4.02 -14.69 -9.95
C GLY A 86 -5.09 -13.63 -10.14
N VAL A 87 -6.06 -13.60 -9.23
CA VAL A 87 -7.15 -12.61 -9.24
C VAL A 87 -6.94 -11.62 -8.09
N TRP A 88 -7.38 -10.39 -8.26
CA TRP A 88 -7.32 -9.39 -7.20
C TRP A 88 -8.69 -8.74 -6.97
N LYS A 89 -8.82 -7.99 -5.89
CA LYS A 89 -10.04 -7.23 -5.58
C LYS A 89 -9.73 -6.02 -4.71
N LEU A 90 -10.60 -5.02 -4.76
CA LEU A 90 -10.67 -4.01 -3.73
C LEU A 90 -11.33 -4.61 -2.49
N LEU A 91 -10.74 -4.37 -1.32
CA LEU A 91 -11.19 -4.88 -0.03
C LEU A 91 -11.92 -3.82 0.80
N ASN A 92 -11.69 -2.54 0.51
CA ASN A 92 -12.22 -1.43 1.28
C ASN A 92 -13.70 -1.20 1.00
N ARG A 93 -14.42 -0.72 2.03
CA ARG A 93 -15.78 -0.19 1.83
C ARG A 93 -15.70 1.23 1.23
N PRO A 94 -16.80 1.72 0.63
CA PRO A 94 -16.89 3.13 0.24
C PRO A 94 -16.59 4.05 1.43
N GLY A 95 -15.70 5.02 1.23
CA GLY A 95 -15.26 5.96 2.28
C GLY A 95 -14.14 5.46 3.19
N GLU A 96 -13.67 4.21 3.04
CA GLU A 96 -12.47 3.70 3.72
C GLU A 96 -11.24 3.80 2.80
N ASP A 97 -10.05 3.86 3.42
CA ASP A 97 -8.76 3.86 2.71
C ASP A 97 -8.66 2.68 1.74
N GLY A 98 -8.17 2.95 0.53
CA GLY A 98 -8.06 1.96 -0.53
C GLY A 98 -7.20 0.78 -0.10
N LYS A 99 -7.69 -0.44 -0.36
CA LYS A 99 -6.95 -1.68 -0.07
C LYS A 99 -7.18 -2.71 -1.17
N VAL A 100 -6.10 -3.28 -1.67
CA VAL A 100 -6.08 -4.34 -2.69
C VAL A 100 -5.74 -5.66 -2.02
N GLY A 101 -6.51 -6.70 -2.34
CA GLY A 101 -6.21 -8.09 -1.97
C GLY A 101 -5.80 -8.90 -3.19
N LEU A 102 -4.69 -9.62 -3.10
CA LEU A 102 -4.12 -10.50 -4.12
C LEU A 102 -4.40 -11.96 -3.77
N ALA A 103 -5.06 -12.68 -4.67
CA ALA A 103 -5.32 -14.11 -4.54
C ALA A 103 -4.54 -14.88 -5.62
N PHE A 104 -3.35 -15.35 -5.24
CA PHE A 104 -2.45 -16.12 -6.11
C PHE A 104 -3.05 -17.47 -6.54
N SER A 105 -2.80 -17.84 -7.80
CA SER A 105 -3.16 -19.13 -8.42
C SER A 105 -1.96 -20.10 -8.43
N GLY A 106 -2.18 -21.42 -8.60
CA GLY A 106 -1.12 -22.47 -8.53
C GLY A 106 -1.31 -23.57 -7.44
N PRO A 107 -0.33 -24.46 -7.24
CA PRO A 107 -0.46 -25.60 -6.33
C PRO A 107 0.19 -25.43 -4.94
N ASP A 108 1.00 -24.39 -4.70
CA ASP A 108 1.70 -24.18 -3.41
C ASP A 108 0.93 -23.21 -2.49
N PRO A 109 0.20 -23.70 -1.47
CA PRO A 109 -0.53 -22.87 -0.53
C PRO A 109 0.33 -22.33 0.62
N SER A 110 1.57 -22.80 0.77
CA SER A 110 2.51 -22.35 1.81
C SER A 110 3.17 -21.04 1.42
N ALA A 111 3.65 -20.93 0.17
CA ALA A 111 4.20 -19.67 -0.36
C ALA A 111 3.18 -18.51 -0.33
N ARG A 112 1.89 -18.84 -0.40
CA ARG A 112 0.78 -17.85 -0.36
C ARG A 112 0.50 -17.27 1.01
N ARG A 113 0.89 -17.97 2.08
CA ARG A 113 0.58 -17.55 3.46
C ARG A 113 1.66 -16.66 4.06
N ALA A 114 2.87 -16.72 3.52
CA ALA A 114 3.99 -15.93 4.01
C ALA A 114 4.23 -14.66 3.19
N THR A 115 3.78 -14.58 1.93
CA THR A 115 4.04 -13.43 1.06
C THR A 115 3.09 -12.25 1.27
N VAL A 116 3.49 -11.07 0.79
CA VAL A 116 2.63 -9.90 0.67
C VAL A 116 1.41 -10.21 -0.22
N THR A 117 0.23 -10.23 0.38
CA THR A 117 -1.06 -10.49 -0.29
C THR A 117 -2.04 -9.33 -0.19
N GLU A 118 -1.75 -8.32 0.61
CA GLU A 118 -2.58 -7.14 0.78
C GLU A 118 -1.73 -5.87 0.61
N LEU A 119 -2.27 -4.91 -0.15
CA LEU A 119 -1.62 -3.64 -0.42
C LEU A 119 -2.59 -2.50 -0.09
N LEU A 120 -2.11 -1.51 0.65
CA LEU A 120 -2.78 -0.24 0.83
C LEU A 120 -2.57 0.63 -0.40
N VAL A 121 -3.55 1.48 -0.70
CA VAL A 121 -3.48 2.46 -1.77
C VAL A 121 -3.16 3.82 -1.18
N GLY A 122 -2.10 4.43 -1.70
CA GLY A 122 -1.68 5.77 -1.29
C GLY A 122 -1.49 6.72 -2.47
N LYS A 123 -1.14 7.96 -2.13
CA LYS A 123 -0.72 9.00 -3.07
C LYS A 123 0.66 9.49 -2.71
N GLU A 124 1.52 9.56 -3.71
CA GLU A 124 2.86 10.14 -3.63
C GLU A 124 3.13 10.92 -4.90
N ASP A 125 3.55 12.17 -4.78
CA ASP A 125 3.80 13.09 -5.91
C ASP A 125 2.65 13.17 -6.95
N GLY A 126 1.41 13.03 -6.49
CA GLY A 126 0.21 13.04 -7.35
C GLY A 126 -0.08 11.71 -8.07
N HIS A 127 0.79 10.71 -7.91
CA HIS A 127 0.63 9.37 -8.46
C HIS A 127 -0.02 8.42 -7.46
N THR A 128 -0.83 7.48 -7.97
CA THR A 128 -1.30 6.35 -7.16
C THR A 128 -0.15 5.38 -6.94
N VAL A 129 0.10 5.05 -5.68
CA VAL A 129 1.11 4.07 -5.27
C VAL A 129 0.46 2.98 -4.45
N LEU A 130 1.06 1.79 -4.45
CA LEU A 130 0.62 0.65 -3.64
C LEU A 130 1.69 0.35 -2.60
N PHE A 131 1.31 -0.06 -1.39
CA PHE A 131 2.30 -0.40 -0.38
C PHE A 131 1.79 -1.39 0.66
N ALA A 132 2.68 -2.20 1.21
CA ALA A 132 2.41 -2.99 2.42
C ALA A 132 3.25 -2.45 3.58
N ARG A 133 2.67 -2.40 4.78
CA ARG A 133 3.43 -2.15 6.01
C ARG A 133 4.02 -3.47 6.49
N LEU A 134 5.30 -3.47 6.83
CA LEU A 134 6.05 -4.68 7.17
C LEU A 134 6.44 -4.68 8.65
N GLY A 135 6.19 -5.80 9.33
CA GLY A 135 6.57 -5.99 10.71
C GLY A 135 5.90 -5.01 11.68
N ASP A 136 6.67 -4.52 12.64
CA ASP A 136 6.19 -3.64 13.71
C ASP A 136 5.78 -2.25 13.17
N PRO A 137 4.54 -1.77 13.44
CA PRO A 137 4.08 -0.47 12.99
C PRO A 137 4.92 0.70 13.53
N ASP A 138 5.63 0.56 14.64
CA ASP A 138 6.44 1.64 15.23
C ASP A 138 7.74 1.88 14.45
N VAL A 139 8.15 0.94 13.58
CA VAL A 139 9.44 0.97 12.85
C VAL A 139 9.28 1.48 11.41
N CYS A 140 8.05 1.81 10.99
CA CYS A 140 7.72 2.40 9.68
C CYS A 140 8.46 1.83 8.47
N ARG A 141 8.35 0.52 8.28
CA ARG A 141 8.88 -0.18 7.10
C ARG A 141 7.76 -0.44 6.12
N THR A 142 7.97 -0.05 4.86
CA THR A 142 6.98 -0.26 3.80
C THR A 142 7.59 -0.91 2.58
N PHE A 143 6.96 -1.96 2.09
CA PHE A 143 7.17 -2.46 0.74
C PHE A 143 6.36 -1.60 -0.23
N GLY A 144 7.02 -0.64 -0.87
CA GLY A 144 6.39 0.32 -1.79
C GLY A 144 6.43 -0.14 -3.25
N LEU A 145 5.37 0.18 -3.98
CA LEU A 145 5.19 -0.12 -5.40
C LEU A 145 4.74 1.15 -6.13
N THR A 146 5.59 1.63 -7.04
CA THR A 146 5.35 2.86 -7.80
C THR A 146 5.07 2.54 -9.26
N PRO A 147 4.15 3.27 -9.92
CA PRO A 147 3.84 3.06 -11.33
C PRO A 147 5.03 3.32 -12.28
#